data_AF-A0A421AXC0-F1
#
_entry.id   AF-A0A421AXC0-F1
#
_cell.length_a   1.000
_cell.length_b   1.000
_cell.length_c   1.000
_cell.angle_alpha   90.00
_cell.angle_beta   90.00
_cell.angle_gamma   90.00
#
_symmetry.space_group_name_H-M   'P 1'
#
loop_
_entity.id
_entity.type
_entity.pdbx_description
1 polymer ?
#
loop_
_entity_poly.entity_id
_entity_poly.type
_entity_poly.pdbx_seq_one_letter_code
_entity_poly.pdbx_strand_id
1 'polypeptide(L)'
;MSIQEEAQRLNGVADRVPVNATQQFLSELGNIGAEVSSILGSTSTSGNITNLLHQAESHAEALNQALQQARQAIQDAAQHHLTG
;
A
#
# COMPACT_ATOMS: atom_id res chain seq x y z
N MET A 1 1.40 32.90 -2.70
CA MET A 1 1.67 31.59 -3.34
C MET A 1 0.97 31.61 -4.66
N SER A 2 1.66 31.19 -5.71
CA SER A 2 1.06 31.00 -7.02
C SER A 2 0.40 29.63 -7.12
N ILE A 3 -0.59 29.54 -8.01
CA ILE A 3 -1.28 28.32 -8.39
C ILE A 3 -0.27 27.20 -8.78
N GLN A 4 0.81 27.58 -9.47
CA GLN A 4 1.88 26.65 -9.84
C GLN A 4 2.66 26.13 -8.63
N GLU A 5 2.98 27.00 -7.65
CA GLU A 5 3.63 26.58 -6.40
C GLU A 5 2.73 25.66 -5.56
N GLU A 6 1.42 25.90 -5.55
CA GLU A 6 0.44 25.06 -4.85
C GLU A 6 0.32 23.68 -5.50
N ALA A 7 0.23 23.61 -6.83
CA ALA A 7 0.22 22.35 -7.56
C ALA A 7 1.51 21.54 -7.40
N GLN A 8 2.67 22.20 -7.35
CA GLN A 8 3.96 21.55 -7.09
C GLN A 8 4.02 20.98 -5.66
N ARG A 9 3.51 21.71 -4.67
CA ARG A 9 3.43 21.20 -3.29
C ARG A 9 2.50 19.99 -3.19
N LEU A 10 1.34 20.02 -3.83
CA LEU A 10 0.39 18.90 -3.83
C LEU A 10 1.01 17.64 -4.48
N ASN A 11 1.70 17.78 -5.61
CA ASN A 11 2.44 16.66 -6.22
C ASN A 11 3.50 16.10 -5.26
N GLY A 12 4.25 16.97 -4.57
CA GLY A 12 5.22 16.55 -3.56
C GLY A 12 4.60 15.83 -2.36
N VAL A 13 3.33 16.11 -2.03
CA VAL A 13 2.57 15.36 -1.01
C VAL A 13 2.09 14.02 -1.56
N ALA A 14 1.61 13.97 -2.80
CA ALA A 14 1.19 12.74 -3.46
C ALA A 14 2.32 11.71 -3.55
N ASP A 15 3.56 12.15 -3.84
CA ASP A 15 4.74 11.26 -3.88
C ASP A 15 5.14 10.71 -2.51
N ARG A 16 4.70 11.34 -1.41
CA ARG A 16 4.94 10.83 -0.05
C ARG A 16 3.94 9.76 0.37
N VAL A 17 2.87 9.53 -0.41
CA VAL A 17 1.89 8.49 -0.09
C VAL A 17 2.58 7.11 -0.21
N PRO A 18 2.59 6.29 0.86
CA PRO A 18 3.46 5.12 0.96
C PRO A 18 2.96 3.89 0.19
N VAL A 19 2.49 4.06 -1.05
CA VAL A 19 1.97 2.98 -1.91
C VAL A 19 3.00 1.87 -2.11
N ASN A 20 4.26 2.25 -2.39
CA ASN A 20 5.34 1.29 -2.61
C ASN A 20 5.70 0.50 -1.35
N ALA A 21 5.67 1.15 -0.18
CA ALA A 21 5.96 0.48 1.08
C ALA A 21 4.90 -0.59 1.40
N THR A 22 3.62 -0.31 1.10
CA THR A 22 2.55 -1.30 1.27
C THR A 22 2.68 -2.48 0.30
N GLN A 23 3.13 -2.25 -0.94
CA GLN A 23 3.42 -3.35 -1.88
C GLN A 23 4.59 -4.24 -1.43
N GLN A 24 5.64 -3.63 -0.89
CA GLN A 24 6.77 -4.38 -0.31
C GLN A 24 6.32 -5.21 0.88
N PHE A 25 5.51 -4.62 1.77
CA PHE A 25 4.94 -5.32 2.91
C PHE A 25 4.10 -6.54 2.51
N LEU A 26 3.26 -6.41 1.48
CA LEU A 26 2.49 -7.55 0.92
C LEU A 26 3.41 -8.68 0.43
N SER A 27 4.50 -8.32 -0.24
CA SER A 27 5.47 -9.31 -0.73
C SER A 27 6.18 -10.02 0.42
N GLU A 28 6.53 -9.30 1.48
CA GLU A 28 7.12 -9.88 2.69
C GLU A 28 6.17 -10.84 3.41
N LEU A 29 4.88 -10.51 3.54
CA LEU A 29 3.90 -11.41 4.15
C LEU A 29 3.79 -12.75 3.41
N GLY A 30 3.75 -12.73 2.08
CA GLY A 30 3.73 -13.94 1.27
C GLY A 30 5.00 -14.78 1.42
N ASN A 31 6.17 -14.13 1.47
CA ASN A 31 7.44 -14.82 1.72
C ASN A 31 7.49 -15.47 3.11
N ILE A 32 7.02 -14.76 4.15
CA ILE A 32 6.91 -15.30 5.51
C ILE A 32 5.95 -16.50 5.53
N GLY A 33 4.81 -16.43 4.86
CA GLY A 33 3.85 -17.53 4.77
C GLY A 33 4.45 -18.78 4.11
N ALA A 34 5.22 -18.60 3.04
CA ALA A 34 5.95 -19.67 2.37
C ALA A 34 7.03 -20.29 3.29
N GLU A 35 7.79 -19.46 4.01
CA GLU A 35 8.82 -19.91 4.95
C GLU A 35 8.22 -20.68 6.13
N VAL A 36 7.15 -20.16 6.73
CA VAL A 36 6.39 -20.83 7.80
C VAL A 36 5.90 -22.20 7.34
N SER A 37 5.31 -22.26 6.13
CA SER A 37 4.82 -23.51 5.55
C SER A 37 5.95 -24.51 5.29
N SER A 38 7.12 -24.03 4.89
CA SER A 38 8.32 -24.85 4.68
C SER A 38 8.87 -25.42 6.00
N ILE A 39 8.91 -24.61 7.07
CA ILE A 39 9.44 -25.01 8.38
C ILE A 39 8.49 -25.96 9.11
N LEU A 40 7.20 -25.62 9.15
CA LEU A 40 6.21 -26.32 9.97
C LEU A 40 5.46 -27.41 9.21
N GLY A 41 5.62 -27.50 7.89
CA GLY A 41 4.91 -28.44 7.03
C GLY A 41 3.38 -28.29 7.13
N SER A 42 2.65 -29.38 6.84
CA SER A 42 1.18 -29.43 6.88
C SER A 42 0.65 -29.69 8.30
N THR A 43 1.03 -28.85 9.26
CA THR A 43 0.53 -28.91 10.64
C THR A 43 -0.62 -27.93 10.86
N SER A 44 -1.47 -28.19 11.86
CA SER A 44 -2.53 -27.25 12.25
C SER A 44 -1.99 -25.88 12.66
N THR A 45 -0.80 -25.83 13.26
CA THR A 45 -0.11 -24.58 13.62
C THR A 45 0.28 -23.79 12.39
N SER A 46 0.86 -24.45 11.38
CA SER A 46 1.18 -23.84 10.08
C SER A 46 -0.06 -23.23 9.44
N GLY A 47 -1.16 -23.99 9.37
CA GLY A 47 -2.44 -23.50 8.83
C GLY A 47 -3.00 -22.28 9.57
N ASN A 48 -2.91 -22.25 10.90
CA ASN A 48 -3.34 -21.10 11.70
C ASN A 48 -2.49 -19.85 11.40
N ILE A 49 -1.17 -19.99 11.31
CA ILE A 49 -0.27 -18.86 11.01
C ILE A 49 -0.51 -18.36 9.58
N THR A 50 -0.60 -19.25 8.59
CA THR A 50 -0.88 -18.89 7.21
C THR A 50 -2.23 -18.16 7.08
N ASN A 51 -3.26 -18.59 7.83
CA ASN A 51 -4.54 -17.88 7.87
C ASN A 51 -4.43 -16.47 8.48
N LEU A 52 -3.59 -16.27 9.49
CA LEU A 52 -3.34 -14.93 10.06
C LEU A 52 -2.59 -14.04 9.08
N LEU A 53 -1.60 -14.59 8.38
CA LEU A 53 -0.85 -13.87 7.33
C LEU A 53 -1.76 -13.49 6.16
N HIS A 54 -2.62 -14.39 5.69
CA HIS A 54 -3.61 -14.09 4.65
C HIS A 54 -4.59 -12.98 5.07
N GLN A 55 -5.01 -12.94 6.34
CA GLN A 55 -5.83 -11.83 6.85
C GLN A 55 -5.07 -10.51 6.81
N ALA A 56 -3.80 -10.53 7.23
CA ALA A 56 -2.93 -9.35 7.16
C ALA A 56 -2.71 -8.88 5.71
N GLU A 57 -2.53 -9.80 4.76
CA GLU A 57 -2.45 -9.52 3.32
C GLU A 57 -3.71 -8.81 2.83
N SER A 58 -4.89 -9.34 3.13
CA SER A 58 -6.16 -8.72 2.72
C SER A 58 -6.33 -7.30 3.27
N HIS A 59 -5.95 -7.07 4.53
CA HIS A 59 -5.95 -5.72 5.12
C HIS A 59 -4.93 -4.79 4.45
N ALA A 60 -3.74 -5.30 4.12
CA ALA A 60 -2.71 -4.53 3.43
C ALA A 60 -3.09 -4.22 1.97
N GLU A 61 -3.79 -5.12 1.27
CA GLU A 61 -4.34 -4.85 -0.06
C GLU A 61 -5.38 -3.73 -0.02
N ALA A 62 -6.32 -3.80 0.93
CA ALA A 62 -7.31 -2.74 1.13
C ALA A 62 -6.66 -1.40 1.44
N LEU A 63 -5.63 -1.39 2.30
CA LEU A 63 -4.84 -0.20 2.59
C LEU A 63 -4.13 0.32 1.35
N ASN A 64 -3.49 -0.54 0.57
CA ASN A 64 -2.79 -0.16 -0.66
C ASN A 64 -3.74 0.49 -1.67
N GLN A 65 -4.94 -0.06 -1.85
CA GLN A 65 -5.97 0.52 -2.70
C GLN A 65 -6.40 1.91 -2.21
N ALA A 66 -6.67 2.06 -0.91
CA ALA A 66 -7.05 3.35 -0.32
C ALA A 66 -5.93 4.40 -0.47
N LEU A 67 -4.66 4.00 -0.31
CA LEU A 67 -3.51 4.87 -0.52
C LEU A 67 -3.35 5.28 -1.99
N GLN A 68 -3.56 4.36 -2.93
CA GLN A 68 -3.54 4.68 -4.37
C GLN A 68 -4.64 5.69 -4.73
N GLN A 69 -5.86 5.49 -4.22
CA GLN A 69 -6.96 6.43 -4.40
C GLN A 69 -6.64 7.80 -3.80
N ALA A 70 -6.07 7.84 -2.60
CA ALA A 70 -5.66 9.09 -1.97
C ALA A 70 -4.58 9.82 -2.78
N ARG A 71 -3.55 9.10 -3.26
CA ARG A 71 -2.51 9.66 -4.13
C ARG A 71 -3.12 10.25 -5.40
N GLN A 72 -4.00 9.52 -6.06
CA GLN A 72 -4.67 9.96 -7.28
C GLN A 72 -5.51 11.23 -7.03
N ALA A 73 -6.31 11.25 -5.96
CA ALA A 73 -7.12 12.41 -5.61
C ALA A 73 -6.27 13.67 -5.34
N ILE A 74 -5.09 13.52 -4.73
CA ILE A 74 -4.15 14.64 -4.51
C ILE A 74 -3.58 15.13 -5.84
N GLN A 75 -3.23 14.21 -6.76
CA GLN A 75 -2.72 14.56 -8.09
C GLN A 75 -3.78 15.25 -8.95
N ASP A 76 -5.03 14.77 -8.90
CA ASP A 76 -6.16 15.40 -9.59
C ASP A 76 -6.43 16.82 -9.06
N ALA A 77 -6.35 17.01 -7.74
CA ALA A 77 -6.45 18.35 -7.14
C ALA A 77 -5.33 19.28 -7.63
N ALA A 78 -4.09 18.78 -7.73
CA ALA A 78 -2.96 19.53 -8.27
C ALA A 78 -3.16 19.93 -9.74
N GLN A 79 -3.70 19.02 -10.57
CA GLN A 79 -3.98 19.29 -11.97
C GLN A 79 -5.15 20.27 -12.16
N HIS A 80 -6.22 20.14 -11.38
CA HIS A 80 -7.33 21.09 -11.41
C HIS A 80 -6.87 22.51 -11.10
N HIS A 81 -5.96 22.68 -10.14
CA HIS A 81 -5.37 23.98 -9.87
C HIS A 81 -4.62 24.54 -11.09
N LEU A 82 -3.94 23.72 -11.89
CA LEU A 82 -3.21 24.19 -13.07
C LEU A 82 -4.09 24.51 -14.29
N THR A 83 -5.30 23.96 -14.34
CA THR A 83 -6.20 24.05 -15.50
C THR A 83 -7.40 24.99 -15.28
N GLY A 84 -7.68 25.38 -14.05
CA GLY A 84 -8.69 26.39 -13.68
C GLY A 84 -8.07 27.70 -13.21
#